data_AF-X1C5L1-F1
#
_entry.id   AF-X1C5L1-F1
#
_cell.length_a   1.000
_cell.length_b   1.000
_cell.length_c   1.000
_cell.angle_alpha   90.00
_cell.angle_beta   90.00
_cell.angle_gamma   90.00
#
_symmetry.space_group_name_H-M   'P 1'
#
loop_
_entity.id
_entity.type
_entity.pdbx_description
1 polymer ?
#
loop_
_entity_poly.entity_id
_entity_poly.type
_entity_poly.pdbx_seq_one_letter_code
_entity_poly.pdbx_strand_id
1 'polypeptide(L)'
;TLIQRAAHGPKNPIAQDIFNPITIPVGSGIVGTVAKTGKVELISDTRKDPRYIVDDSRRLSELAVPIIHQQQVIGVLDSEHPELDFFTDDHVQLLATIASLASTRIDTAIAMERLESIIERLRATEYSLEVKAQELGQAKQKAEQASKEKSFFLANMSHEIRTPMTSIVGYADLLTRPDRTEEEKYEWAEQVRRNADHLLGLVNNVLDLAKIESGELNPEIKRCQLDGLISDVYQLMAPHAEKKQLAFTVECKGPVPLEIDTDALKLRQALVNLISNAIKFTDT
;
A
#
# COMPACT_ATOMS: atom_id res chain seq x y z
N THR A 1 16.92 -40.33 7.52
CA THR A 1 17.83 -41.14 6.67
C THR A 1 19.15 -40.40 6.63
N LEU A 2 20.28 -41.12 6.69
CA LEU A 2 21.62 -40.58 6.51
C LEU A 2 21.95 -40.57 5.02
N ILE A 3 22.56 -39.49 4.55
CA ILE A 3 23.01 -39.34 3.16
C ILE A 3 24.51 -39.07 3.23
N GLN A 4 25.29 -39.78 2.44
CA GLN A 4 26.73 -39.54 2.36
C GLN A 4 27.00 -38.12 1.82
N ARG A 5 27.62 -37.27 2.64
CA ARG A 5 27.93 -35.86 2.33
C ARG A 5 29.41 -35.59 2.06
N ALA A 6 30.27 -36.53 2.41
CA ALA A 6 31.70 -36.50 2.09
C ALA A 6 32.25 -37.94 2.09
N ALA A 7 33.32 -38.15 1.33
CA ALA A 7 34.07 -39.41 1.31
C ALA A 7 35.56 -39.13 1.08
N HIS A 8 36.44 -40.05 1.48
CA HIS A 8 37.86 -40.04 1.13
C HIS A 8 38.26 -41.43 0.63
N GLY A 9 39.09 -41.51 -0.42
CA GLY A 9 39.43 -42.77 -1.10
C GLY A 9 38.72 -42.94 -2.45
N PRO A 10 38.43 -44.18 -2.90
CA PRO A 10 37.94 -44.49 -4.25
C PRO A 10 36.64 -43.76 -4.66
N LYS A 11 35.85 -43.32 -3.67
CA LYS A 11 34.57 -42.62 -3.85
C LYS A 11 34.67 -41.10 -4.00
N ASN A 12 35.87 -40.52 -3.85
CA ASN A 12 36.12 -39.10 -4.05
C ASN A 12 37.34 -38.90 -4.98
N PRO A 13 37.22 -39.28 -6.28
CA PRO A 13 38.33 -39.25 -7.22
C PRO A 13 38.72 -37.83 -7.69
N ILE A 14 37.81 -36.87 -7.59
CA ILE A 14 38.02 -35.44 -7.89
C ILE A 14 37.48 -34.63 -6.72
N ALA A 15 38.29 -33.71 -6.19
CA ALA A 15 37.93 -32.95 -4.99
C ALA A 15 36.53 -32.33 -5.10
N GLN A 16 35.65 -32.72 -4.17
CA GLN A 16 34.26 -32.27 -3.93
C GLN A 16 33.13 -33.13 -4.50
N ASP A 17 33.39 -34.09 -5.39
CA ASP A 17 32.35 -34.98 -5.94
C ASP A 17 32.35 -36.37 -5.29
N ILE A 18 31.16 -36.87 -4.93
CA ILE A 18 30.97 -38.21 -4.36
C ILE A 18 30.45 -39.15 -5.45
N PHE A 19 31.23 -40.18 -5.77
CA PHE A 19 30.81 -41.21 -6.72
C PHE A 19 29.88 -42.22 -6.02
N ASN A 20 28.67 -42.38 -6.55
CA ASN A 20 27.62 -43.28 -6.02
C ASN A 20 27.38 -43.11 -4.51
N PRO A 21 26.75 -42.00 -4.07
CA PRO A 21 26.48 -41.75 -2.66
C PRO A 21 25.47 -42.77 -2.11
N ILE A 22 25.78 -43.37 -0.97
CA ILE A 22 24.87 -44.27 -0.26
C ILE A 22 23.88 -43.49 0.63
N THR A 23 22.66 -44.02 0.73
CA THR A 23 21.65 -43.56 1.69
C THR A 23 21.34 -44.68 2.67
N ILE A 24 21.53 -44.41 3.96
CA ILE A 24 21.36 -45.41 5.03
C ILE A 24 20.24 -44.96 5.97
N PRO A 25 19.16 -45.73 6.16
CA PRO A 25 18.13 -45.39 7.14
C PRO A 25 18.69 -45.36 8.56
N VAL A 26 18.16 -44.46 9.40
CA VAL A 26 18.57 -44.38 10.81
C VAL A 26 18.16 -45.69 11.50
N GLY A 27 19.09 -46.29 12.25
CA GLY A 27 18.95 -47.61 12.86
C GLY A 27 19.24 -48.79 11.94
N SER A 28 19.58 -48.56 10.66
CA SER A 28 19.97 -49.61 9.71
C SER A 28 21.48 -49.64 9.52
N GLY A 29 22.05 -50.83 9.56
CA GLY A 29 23.49 -51.02 9.48
C GLY A 29 24.27 -50.48 10.69
N ILE A 30 25.60 -50.58 10.65
CA ILE A 30 26.49 -50.10 11.72
C ILE A 30 26.39 -48.58 11.84
N VAL A 31 26.64 -47.85 10.75
CA VAL A 31 26.49 -46.39 10.66
C VAL A 31 25.10 -45.89 11.09
N GLY A 32 24.01 -46.52 10.63
CA GLY A 32 22.66 -46.14 11.07
C GLY A 32 22.39 -46.46 12.54
N THR A 33 23.00 -47.51 13.09
CA THR A 33 22.94 -47.81 14.54
C THR A 33 23.61 -46.70 15.33
N VAL A 34 24.82 -46.27 14.95
CA VAL A 34 25.52 -45.14 15.58
C VAL A 34 24.68 -43.87 15.54
N ALA A 35 24.04 -43.57 14.39
CA ALA A 35 23.14 -42.42 14.28
C ALA A 35 21.92 -42.50 15.22
N LYS A 36 21.42 -43.71 15.50
CA LYS A 36 20.28 -43.92 16.38
C LYS A 36 20.67 -43.89 17.86
N THR A 37 21.83 -44.44 18.22
CA THR A 37 22.24 -44.65 19.61
C THR A 37 23.12 -43.53 20.15
N GLY A 38 23.81 -42.80 19.27
CA GLY A 38 24.85 -41.84 19.66
C GLY A 38 26.07 -42.50 20.30
N LYS A 39 26.25 -43.81 20.13
CA LYS A 39 27.39 -44.56 20.66
C LYS A 39 28.36 -44.91 19.55
N VAL A 40 29.66 -44.82 19.84
CA VAL A 40 30.72 -45.30 18.95
C VAL A 40 30.59 -46.82 18.78
N GLU A 41 30.74 -47.30 17.56
CA GLU A 41 30.81 -48.73 17.24
C GLU A 41 32.18 -49.02 16.61
N LEU A 42 32.91 -49.97 17.21
CA LEU A 42 34.21 -50.46 16.75
C LEU A 42 34.06 -51.94 16.41
N ILE A 43 34.18 -52.28 15.13
CA ILE A 43 33.94 -53.62 14.60
C ILE A 43 35.26 -54.20 14.07
N SER A 44 35.81 -55.17 14.80
CA SER A 44 37.08 -55.83 14.44
C SER A 44 36.96 -56.83 13.29
N ASP A 45 35.77 -57.38 13.02
CA ASP A 45 35.50 -58.30 11.90
C ASP A 45 34.07 -58.10 11.37
N THR A 46 33.92 -57.28 10.34
CA THR A 46 32.63 -56.95 9.70
C THR A 46 31.94 -58.16 9.10
N ARG A 47 32.65 -59.26 8.77
CA ARG A 47 32.05 -60.47 8.22
C ARG A 47 31.17 -61.19 9.24
N LYS A 48 31.39 -60.92 10.53
CA LYS A 48 30.62 -61.48 11.65
C LYS A 48 29.46 -60.58 12.07
N ASP A 49 29.41 -59.32 11.62
CA ASP A 49 28.34 -58.40 11.94
C ASP A 49 27.30 -58.37 10.79
N PRO A 50 26.08 -58.88 10.99
CA PRO A 50 25.05 -58.89 9.95
C PRO A 50 24.54 -57.49 9.59
N ARG A 51 24.90 -56.46 10.36
CA ARG A 51 24.59 -55.05 10.09
C ARG A 51 25.57 -54.43 9.09
N TYR A 52 26.67 -55.09 8.73
CA TYR A 52 27.63 -54.52 7.78
C TYR A 52 27.00 -54.34 6.39
N ILE A 53 27.07 -53.12 5.86
CA ILE A 53 26.55 -52.78 4.54
C ILE A 53 27.76 -52.58 3.61
N VAL A 54 27.88 -53.43 2.60
CA VAL A 54 28.93 -53.27 1.59
C VAL A 54 28.55 -52.11 0.67
N ASP A 55 29.43 -51.11 0.60
CA ASP A 55 29.22 -49.94 -0.24
C ASP A 55 29.97 -50.04 -1.58
N ASP A 56 31.31 -49.93 -1.58
CA ASP A 56 32.13 -50.13 -2.79
C ASP A 56 32.76 -51.53 -2.86
N SER A 57 33.27 -52.00 -1.73
CA SER A 57 34.08 -53.19 -1.62
C SER A 57 34.11 -53.59 -0.16
N ARG A 58 34.11 -54.90 0.10
CA ARG A 58 34.08 -55.40 1.46
C ARG A 58 35.38 -55.04 2.20
N ARG A 59 35.25 -54.37 3.33
CA ARG A 59 36.32 -54.11 4.31
C ARG A 59 36.16 -55.06 5.48
N LEU A 60 37.22 -55.29 6.24
CA LEU A 60 37.25 -56.29 7.32
C LEU A 60 37.07 -55.68 8.70
N SER A 61 37.35 -54.40 8.88
CA SER A 61 37.04 -53.66 10.11
C SER A 61 36.38 -52.31 9.80
N GLU A 62 35.54 -51.83 10.71
CA GLU A 62 34.81 -50.57 10.61
C GLU A 62 34.83 -49.83 11.95
N LEU A 63 35.02 -48.51 11.90
CA LEU A 63 34.90 -47.59 13.04
C LEU A 63 33.92 -46.48 12.67
N ALA A 64 32.78 -46.47 13.34
CA ALA A 64 31.74 -45.47 13.16
C ALA A 64 31.58 -44.63 14.43
N VAL A 65 31.71 -43.31 14.28
CA VAL A 65 31.70 -42.32 15.38
C VAL A 65 30.63 -41.26 15.13
N PRO A 66 29.76 -40.97 16.11
CA PRO A 66 28.72 -39.97 15.94
C PRO A 66 29.30 -38.54 15.97
N ILE A 67 28.82 -37.69 15.07
CA ILE A 67 28.98 -36.24 15.17
C ILE A 67 27.81 -35.74 16.03
N ILE A 68 28.09 -35.34 17.27
CA ILE A 68 27.06 -34.95 18.25
C ILE A 68 27.07 -33.45 18.45
N HIS A 69 25.91 -32.82 18.33
CA HIS A 69 25.67 -31.42 18.66
C HIS A 69 24.47 -31.30 19.61
N GLN A 70 24.61 -30.58 20.73
CA GLN A 70 23.54 -30.40 21.73
C GLN A 70 22.80 -31.70 22.11
N GLN A 71 23.56 -32.78 22.37
CA GLN A 71 23.04 -34.13 22.69
C GLN A 71 22.26 -34.82 21.55
N GLN A 72 22.26 -34.25 20.34
CA GLN A 72 21.67 -34.86 19.15
C GLN A 72 22.75 -35.30 18.17
N VAL A 73 22.57 -36.47 17.55
CA VAL A 73 23.46 -36.92 16.47
C VAL A 73 23.08 -36.20 15.18
N ILE A 74 23.98 -35.38 14.66
CA ILE A 74 23.79 -34.62 13.41
C ILE A 74 24.48 -35.28 12.20
N GLY A 75 25.30 -36.30 12.45
CA GLY A 75 25.98 -37.07 11.42
C GLY A 75 26.78 -38.22 12.01
N VAL A 76 27.42 -39.02 11.16
CA VAL A 76 28.32 -40.10 11.57
C VAL A 76 29.57 -40.00 10.70
N LEU A 77 30.74 -40.05 11.33
CA LEU A 77 32.00 -40.31 10.65
C LEU A 77 32.20 -41.82 10.60
N ASP A 78 32.42 -42.32 9.41
CA ASP A 78 32.62 -43.73 9.15
C ASP A 78 33.99 -43.95 8.52
N SER A 79 34.68 -45.00 8.95
CA SER A 79 36.02 -45.36 8.49
C SER A 79 36.13 -46.87 8.44
N GLU A 80 36.57 -47.40 7.30
CA GLU A 80 36.67 -48.83 7.07
C GLU A 80 38.08 -49.21 6.61
N HIS A 81 38.57 -50.40 7.00
CA HIS A 81 39.90 -50.88 6.64
C HIS A 81 39.88 -52.33 6.09
N PRO A 82 40.73 -52.69 5.10
CA PRO A 82 40.78 -54.06 4.56
C PRO A 82 41.33 -55.12 5.52
N GLU A 83 41.99 -54.73 6.61
CA GLU A 83 42.56 -55.66 7.60
C GLU A 83 41.60 -55.89 8.77
N LEU A 84 41.70 -57.08 9.39
CA LEU A 84 40.97 -57.37 10.62
C LEU A 84 41.58 -56.61 11.78
N ASP A 85 40.74 -56.19 12.72
CA ASP A 85 41.17 -55.58 13.99
C ASP A 85 42.13 -54.39 13.83
N PHE A 86 41.97 -53.63 12.74
CA PHE A 86 42.87 -52.51 12.41
C PHE A 86 42.68 -51.31 13.34
N PHE A 87 41.44 -51.04 13.77
CA PHE A 87 41.11 -49.87 14.57
C PHE A 87 41.37 -50.13 16.06
N THR A 88 42.01 -49.17 16.73
CA THR A 88 42.41 -49.23 18.15
C THR A 88 41.71 -48.14 18.94
N ASP A 89 41.85 -48.14 20.27
CA ASP A 89 41.32 -47.05 21.11
C ASP A 89 41.90 -45.68 20.75
N ASP A 90 43.15 -45.61 20.29
CA ASP A 90 43.75 -44.37 19.79
C ASP A 90 43.06 -43.85 18.52
N HIS A 91 42.70 -44.77 17.61
CA HIS A 91 41.91 -44.43 16.42
C HIS A 91 40.50 -43.93 16.81
N VAL A 92 39.88 -44.54 17.83
CA VAL A 92 38.59 -44.07 18.38
C VAL A 92 38.71 -42.64 18.92
N GLN A 93 39.73 -42.35 19.73
CA GLN A 93 39.94 -41.01 20.30
C GLN A 93 40.20 -39.96 19.21
N LEU A 94 41.01 -40.28 18.20
CA LEU A 94 41.30 -39.40 17.09
C LEU A 94 40.01 -39.06 16.31
N LEU A 95 39.25 -40.08 15.92
CA LEU A 95 38.03 -39.89 15.12
C LEU A 95 36.92 -39.19 15.91
N ALA A 96 36.80 -39.46 17.22
CA ALA A 96 35.92 -38.72 18.13
C ALA A 96 36.29 -37.24 18.26
N THR A 97 37.60 -36.93 18.27
CA THR A 97 38.07 -35.53 18.27
C THR A 97 37.70 -34.82 16.98
N ILE A 98 37.89 -35.48 15.83
CA ILE A 98 37.49 -34.94 14.52
C ILE A 98 35.98 -34.75 14.46
N ALA A 99 35.18 -35.70 14.95
CA ALA A 99 33.72 -35.58 15.00
C ALA A 99 33.28 -34.38 15.86
N SER A 100 33.94 -34.15 16.99
CA SER A 100 33.65 -33.01 17.87
C SER A 100 33.99 -31.66 17.21
N LEU A 101 35.14 -31.58 16.52
CA LEU A 101 35.54 -30.39 15.76
C LEU A 101 34.58 -30.13 14.59
N ALA A 102 34.20 -31.18 13.85
CA ALA A 102 33.24 -31.10 12.75
C ALA A 102 31.89 -30.59 13.25
N SER A 103 31.39 -31.10 14.38
CA SER A 103 30.14 -30.62 14.99
C SER A 103 30.18 -29.12 15.25
N THR A 104 31.26 -28.63 15.85
CA THR A 104 31.41 -27.20 16.18
C THR A 104 31.41 -26.34 14.94
N ARG A 105 32.12 -26.76 13.88
CA ARG A 105 32.18 -26.02 12.62
C ARG A 105 30.85 -26.00 11.87
N ILE A 106 30.13 -27.12 11.86
CA ILE A 106 28.80 -27.20 11.24
C ILE A 106 27.83 -26.27 11.96
N ASP A 107 27.84 -26.23 13.29
CA ASP A 107 26.99 -25.33 14.06
C ASP A 107 27.27 -23.85 13.75
N THR A 108 28.54 -23.45 13.77
CA THR A 108 28.93 -22.08 13.43
C THR A 108 28.49 -21.69 12.02
N ALA A 109 28.61 -22.59 11.05
CA ALA A 109 28.18 -22.32 9.67
C ALA A 109 26.66 -22.13 9.58
N ILE A 110 25.88 -22.98 10.23
CA ILE A 110 24.41 -22.87 10.27
C ILE A 110 23.98 -21.59 10.99
N ALA A 111 24.65 -21.22 12.08
CA ALA A 111 24.37 -20.00 12.81
C ALA A 111 24.65 -18.74 11.96
N MET A 112 25.75 -18.74 11.20
CA MET A 112 26.09 -17.65 10.28
C MET A 112 25.04 -17.50 9.17
N GLU A 113 24.65 -18.59 8.52
CA GLU A 113 23.62 -18.57 7.47
C GLU A 113 22.27 -18.03 8.00
N ARG A 114 21.88 -18.45 9.22
CA ARG A 114 20.68 -17.94 9.88
C ARG A 114 20.77 -16.44 10.18
N LEU A 115 21.92 -15.98 10.66
CA LEU A 115 22.14 -14.56 10.98
C LEU A 115 22.04 -13.70 9.72
N GLU A 116 22.67 -14.12 8.63
CA GLU A 116 22.58 -13.45 7.33
C GLU A 116 21.14 -13.36 6.85
N SER A 117 20.38 -14.45 6.93
CA SER A 117 18.96 -14.47 6.56
C SER A 117 18.11 -13.49 7.41
N ILE A 118 18.39 -13.40 8.71
CA ILE A 118 17.69 -12.48 9.61
C ILE A 118 18.03 -11.02 9.27
N ILE A 119 19.30 -10.72 9.02
CA ILE A 119 19.74 -9.36 8.64
C ILE A 119 19.04 -8.90 7.37
N GLU A 120 18.96 -9.76 6.34
CA GLU A 120 18.26 -9.42 5.10
C GLU A 120 16.77 -9.19 5.31
N ARG A 121 16.10 -10.00 6.14
CA ARG A 121 14.69 -9.79 6.50
C ARG A 121 14.47 -8.49 7.28
N LEU A 122 15.38 -8.14 8.19
CA LEU A 122 15.31 -6.90 8.96
C LEU A 122 15.44 -5.70 8.04
N ARG A 123 16.42 -5.70 7.13
CA ARG A 123 16.59 -4.62 6.13
C ARG A 123 15.36 -4.43 5.26
N ALA A 124 14.78 -5.52 4.76
CA ALA A 124 13.56 -5.46 3.96
C ALA A 124 12.37 -4.88 4.77
N THR A 125 12.26 -5.26 6.04
CA THR A 125 11.21 -4.76 6.94
C THR A 125 11.40 -3.28 7.26
N GLU A 126 12.63 -2.86 7.57
CA GLU A 126 13.00 -1.46 7.83
C GLU A 126 12.67 -0.57 6.64
N TYR A 127 13.07 -0.99 5.43
CA TYR A 127 12.74 -0.28 4.20
C TYR A 127 11.21 -0.19 3.98
N SER A 128 10.47 -1.27 4.20
CA SER A 128 9.01 -1.24 4.08
C SER A 128 8.35 -0.31 5.10
N LEU A 129 8.88 -0.21 6.32
CA LEU A 129 8.38 0.70 7.35
C LEU A 129 8.65 2.16 6.98
N GLU A 130 9.82 2.46 6.43
CA GLU A 130 10.17 3.82 5.99
C GLU A 130 9.24 4.30 4.87
N VAL A 131 8.99 3.46 3.86
CA VAL A 131 8.04 3.75 2.77
C VAL A 131 6.63 4.00 3.32
N LYS A 132 6.14 3.13 4.20
CA LYS A 132 4.80 3.30 4.82
C LYS A 132 4.71 4.56 5.67
N ALA A 133 5.78 4.92 6.39
CA ALA A 133 5.82 6.14 7.19
C ALA A 133 5.73 7.39 6.30
N GLN A 134 6.42 7.38 5.15
CA GLN A 134 6.34 8.45 4.16
C GLN A 134 4.92 8.58 3.56
N GLU A 135 4.33 7.46 3.14
CA GLU A 135 2.95 7.43 2.61
C GLU A 135 1.94 7.95 3.65
N LEU A 136 2.06 7.51 4.90
CA LEU A 136 1.21 7.97 5.99
C LEU A 136 1.39 9.48 6.25
N GLY A 137 2.63 9.97 6.20
CA GLY A 137 2.94 11.40 6.32
C GLY A 137 2.26 12.23 5.22
N GLN A 138 2.34 11.78 3.97
CA GLN A 138 1.68 12.44 2.84
C GLN A 138 0.15 12.39 2.94
N ALA A 139 -0.42 11.24 3.31
CA ALA A 139 -1.86 11.09 3.49
C ALA A 139 -2.38 12.02 4.61
N LYS A 140 -1.63 12.13 5.72
CA LYS A 140 -1.94 13.06 6.81
C LYS A 140 -1.92 14.51 6.35
N GLN A 141 -0.88 14.93 5.63
CA GLN A 141 -0.79 16.31 5.10
C GLN A 141 -1.97 16.64 4.18
N LYS A 142 -2.35 15.72 3.28
CA LYS A 142 -3.52 15.90 2.41
C LYS A 142 -4.82 16.03 3.21
N ALA A 143 -5.00 15.19 4.22
CA ALA A 143 -6.18 15.24 5.09
C ALA A 143 -6.24 16.56 5.89
N GLU A 144 -5.12 17.02 6.43
CA GLU A 144 -5.03 18.30 7.14
C GLU A 144 -5.34 19.49 6.23
N GLN A 145 -4.82 19.46 5.00
CA GLN A 145 -5.09 20.51 4.00
C GLN A 145 -6.58 20.55 3.64
N ALA A 146 -7.19 19.40 3.33
CA ALA A 146 -8.61 19.31 3.06
C ALA A 146 -9.47 19.78 4.25
N SER A 147 -9.07 19.45 5.49
CA SER A 147 -9.76 19.90 6.70
C SER A 147 -9.67 21.42 6.89
N LYS A 148 -8.53 22.04 6.57
CA LYS A 148 -8.35 23.49 6.60
C LYS A 148 -9.21 24.17 5.54
N GLU A 149 -9.20 23.68 4.31
CA GLU A 149 -10.02 24.20 3.21
C GLU A 149 -11.51 24.13 3.54
N LYS A 150 -11.98 23.00 4.08
CA LYS A 150 -13.35 22.84 4.58
C LYS A 150 -13.71 23.86 5.66
N SER A 151 -12.80 24.08 6.62
CA SER A 151 -13.03 25.04 7.71
C SER A 151 -13.09 26.47 7.18
N PHE A 152 -12.20 26.83 6.25
CA PHE A 152 -12.20 28.13 5.59
C PHE A 152 -13.48 28.35 4.77
N PHE A 153 -13.91 27.34 4.01
CA PHE A 153 -15.16 27.37 3.26
C PHE A 153 -16.36 27.62 4.18
N LEU A 154 -16.50 26.85 5.27
CA LEU A 154 -17.61 27.02 6.22
C LEU A 154 -17.61 28.39 6.90
N ALA A 155 -16.43 28.91 7.26
CA ALA A 155 -16.30 30.24 7.82
C ALA A 155 -16.77 31.32 6.82
N ASN A 156 -16.32 31.26 5.57
CA ASN A 156 -16.71 32.21 4.52
C ASN A 156 -18.20 32.14 4.23
N MET A 157 -18.76 30.94 4.06
CA MET A 157 -20.21 30.76 3.86
C MET A 157 -21.03 31.31 5.03
N SER A 158 -20.56 31.11 6.26
CA SER A 158 -21.23 31.67 7.44
C SER A 158 -21.23 33.21 7.41
N HIS A 159 -20.14 33.84 6.96
CA HIS A 159 -20.07 35.31 6.81
C HIS A 159 -20.95 35.82 5.68
N GLU A 160 -20.91 35.15 4.52
CA GLU A 160 -21.72 35.52 3.35
C GLU A 160 -23.22 35.32 3.60
N ILE A 161 -23.62 34.37 4.43
CA ILE A 161 -25.02 34.19 4.87
C ILE A 161 -25.43 35.23 5.90
N ARG A 162 -24.55 35.53 6.88
CA ARG A 162 -24.86 36.45 7.99
C ARG A 162 -25.18 37.86 7.50
N THR A 163 -24.48 38.34 6.47
CA THR A 163 -24.62 39.71 5.96
C THR A 163 -26.03 39.99 5.41
N PRO A 164 -26.54 39.28 4.38
CA PRO A 164 -27.90 39.50 3.88
C PRO A 164 -28.96 39.20 4.95
N MET A 165 -28.73 38.20 5.80
CA MET A 165 -29.66 37.89 6.91
C MET A 165 -29.78 39.05 7.90
N THR A 166 -28.67 39.67 8.28
CA THR A 166 -28.66 40.83 9.19
C THR A 166 -29.38 42.02 8.56
N SER A 167 -29.18 42.25 7.26
CA SER A 167 -29.90 43.29 6.51
C SER A 167 -31.40 43.01 6.44
N ILE A 168 -31.82 41.76 6.18
CA ILE A 168 -33.25 41.37 6.17
C ILE A 168 -33.90 41.69 7.52
N VAL A 169 -33.29 41.25 8.62
CA VAL A 169 -33.81 41.52 9.97
C VAL A 169 -33.87 43.03 10.24
N GLY A 170 -32.81 43.77 9.91
CA GLY A 170 -32.77 45.22 10.11
C GLY A 170 -33.86 45.98 9.34
N TYR A 171 -34.07 45.67 8.05
CA TYR A 171 -35.14 46.30 7.26
C TYR A 171 -36.54 45.84 7.70
N ALA A 172 -36.70 44.58 8.11
CA ALA A 172 -37.94 44.09 8.70
C ALA A 172 -38.28 44.85 10.00
N ASP A 173 -37.30 45.07 10.88
CA ASP A 173 -37.49 45.86 12.10
C ASP A 173 -37.89 47.30 11.79
N LEU A 174 -37.29 47.91 10.77
CA LEU A 174 -37.63 49.26 10.32
C LEU A 174 -39.08 49.34 9.80
N LEU A 175 -39.53 48.34 9.04
CA LEU A 175 -40.91 48.24 8.53
C LEU A 175 -41.98 48.18 9.62
N THR A 176 -41.64 47.70 10.82
CA THR A 176 -42.60 47.61 11.94
C THR A 176 -42.80 48.92 12.70
N ARG A 177 -42.03 49.98 12.39
CA ARG A 177 -42.11 51.27 13.09
C ARG A 177 -43.35 52.08 12.63
N PRO A 178 -44.10 52.69 13.57
CA PRO A 178 -45.40 53.32 13.28
C PRO A 178 -45.35 54.62 12.45
N ASP A 179 -44.19 55.28 12.35
CA ASP A 179 -44.06 56.65 11.80
C ASP A 179 -43.29 56.70 10.47
N ARG A 180 -43.76 55.98 9.43
CA ARG A 180 -43.04 55.81 8.15
C ARG A 180 -43.88 56.09 6.93
N THR A 181 -43.25 56.72 5.93
CA THR A 181 -43.91 57.01 4.65
C THR A 181 -44.11 55.70 3.86
N GLU A 182 -45.09 55.68 2.96
CA GLU A 182 -45.30 54.52 2.07
C GLU A 182 -44.11 54.30 1.12
N GLU A 183 -43.40 55.37 0.76
CA GLU A 183 -42.17 55.30 -0.03
C GLU A 183 -41.03 54.62 0.74
N GLU A 184 -40.80 54.98 2.02
CA GLU A 184 -39.81 54.33 2.89
C GLU A 184 -40.11 52.84 3.07
N LYS A 185 -41.39 52.49 3.29
CA LYS A 185 -41.81 51.10 3.44
C LYS A 185 -41.57 50.30 2.16
N TYR A 186 -41.90 50.88 1.00
CA TYR A 186 -41.66 50.22 -0.27
C TYR A 186 -40.16 49.96 -0.50
N GLU A 187 -39.31 50.96 -0.24
CA GLU A 187 -37.86 50.83 -0.42
C GLU A 187 -37.28 49.75 0.51
N TRP A 188 -37.69 49.71 1.78
CA TRP A 188 -37.23 48.68 2.72
C TRP A 188 -37.74 47.28 2.38
N ALA A 189 -39.00 47.16 1.94
CA ALA A 189 -39.54 45.88 1.46
C ALA A 189 -38.73 45.37 0.26
N GLU A 190 -38.33 46.24 -0.65
CA GLU A 190 -37.49 45.88 -1.78
C GLU A 190 -36.07 45.47 -1.34
N GLN A 191 -35.50 46.11 -0.32
CA GLN A 191 -34.23 45.67 0.26
C GLN A 191 -34.33 44.29 0.91
N VAL A 192 -35.42 43.99 1.63
CA VAL A 192 -35.68 42.65 2.18
C VAL A 192 -35.72 41.63 1.05
N ARG A 193 -36.51 41.90 -0.01
CA ARG A 193 -36.66 41.00 -1.16
C ARG A 193 -35.32 40.71 -1.83
N ARG A 194 -34.53 41.75 -2.13
CA ARG A 194 -33.21 41.61 -2.76
C ARG A 194 -32.22 40.80 -1.92
N ASN A 195 -32.22 40.99 -0.60
CA ASN A 195 -31.34 40.22 0.29
C ASN A 195 -31.81 38.77 0.44
N ALA A 196 -33.12 38.51 0.42
CA ALA A 196 -33.68 37.16 0.44
C ALA A 196 -33.33 36.39 -0.83
N ASP A 197 -33.46 37.02 -2.00
CA ASP A 197 -33.05 36.44 -3.29
C ASP A 197 -31.55 36.10 -3.31
N HIS A 198 -30.72 37.00 -2.79
CA HIS A 198 -29.28 36.75 -2.66
C HIS A 198 -28.99 35.56 -1.73
N LEU A 199 -29.63 35.51 -0.57
CA LEU A 199 -29.45 34.41 0.38
C LEU A 199 -29.88 33.05 -0.22
N LEU A 200 -31.01 33.02 -0.94
CA LEU A 200 -31.47 31.81 -1.65
C LEU A 200 -30.44 31.36 -2.70
N GLY A 201 -29.84 32.31 -3.43
CA GLY A 201 -28.74 32.02 -4.35
C GLY A 201 -27.54 31.37 -3.66
N LEU A 202 -27.10 31.92 -2.52
CA LEU A 202 -25.99 31.36 -1.74
C LEU A 202 -26.29 29.94 -1.24
N VAL A 203 -27.50 29.71 -0.71
CA VAL A 203 -27.92 28.39 -0.24
C VAL A 203 -27.93 27.37 -1.38
N ASN A 204 -28.49 27.75 -2.53
CA ASN A 204 -28.52 26.86 -3.71
C ASN A 204 -27.10 26.53 -4.20
N ASN A 205 -26.18 27.49 -4.20
CA ASN A 205 -24.79 27.25 -4.58
C ASN A 205 -24.09 26.28 -3.62
N VAL A 206 -24.34 26.38 -2.31
CA VAL A 206 -23.79 25.43 -1.32
C VAL A 206 -24.36 24.03 -1.52
N LEU A 207 -25.67 23.91 -1.78
CA LEU A 207 -26.32 22.63 -2.05
C LEU A 207 -25.83 21.99 -3.35
N ASP A 208 -25.68 22.77 -4.41
CA ASP A 208 -25.14 22.31 -5.68
C ASP A 208 -23.69 21.80 -5.49
N LEU A 209 -22.84 22.54 -4.76
CA LEU A 209 -21.49 22.10 -4.45
C LEU A 209 -21.47 20.78 -3.67
N ALA A 210 -22.30 20.63 -2.63
CA ALA A 210 -22.39 19.41 -1.84
C ALA A 210 -22.81 18.19 -2.68
N LYS A 211 -23.73 18.37 -3.64
CA LYS A 211 -24.13 17.32 -4.59
C LYS A 211 -23.00 16.93 -5.55
N ILE A 212 -22.17 17.90 -5.96
CA ILE A 212 -21.00 17.63 -6.81
C ILE A 212 -19.96 16.82 -6.03
N GLU A 213 -19.64 17.23 -4.80
CA GLU A 213 -18.63 16.55 -3.97
C GLU A 213 -19.03 15.12 -3.58
N SER A 214 -20.31 14.86 -3.36
CA SER A 214 -20.85 13.53 -3.06
C SER A 214 -21.04 12.65 -4.30
N GLY A 215 -20.88 13.20 -5.51
CA GLY A 215 -21.17 12.51 -6.76
C GLY A 215 -22.66 12.27 -7.02
N GLU A 216 -23.55 12.92 -6.27
CA GLU A 216 -25.01 12.80 -6.39
C GLU A 216 -25.61 13.72 -7.46
N LEU A 217 -24.80 14.61 -8.06
CA LEU A 217 -25.23 15.46 -9.15
C LEU A 217 -25.47 14.63 -10.42
N ASN A 218 -26.73 14.30 -10.67
CA ASN A 218 -27.17 13.65 -11.90
C ASN A 218 -27.67 14.71 -12.90
N PRO A 219 -26.88 15.11 -13.92
CA PRO A 219 -27.33 16.08 -14.91
C PRO A 219 -28.45 15.50 -15.76
N GLU A 220 -29.50 16.29 -15.99
CA GLU A 220 -30.64 15.86 -16.78
C GLU A 220 -30.39 16.16 -18.27
N ILE A 221 -29.66 15.28 -18.95
CA ILE A 221 -29.30 15.46 -20.35
C ILE A 221 -30.52 15.27 -21.26
N LYS A 222 -30.96 16.36 -21.89
CA LYS A 222 -32.08 16.40 -22.84
C LYS A 222 -31.69 17.18 -24.10
N ARG A 223 -32.42 16.93 -25.19
CA ARG A 223 -32.33 17.74 -26.42
C ARG A 223 -32.82 19.16 -26.10
N CYS A 224 -31.99 20.15 -26.40
CA CYS A 224 -32.18 21.56 -26.06
C CYS A 224 -31.93 22.43 -27.29
N GLN A 225 -32.83 23.38 -27.57
CA GLN A 225 -32.62 24.41 -28.59
C GLN A 225 -31.60 25.45 -28.10
N LEU A 226 -30.46 25.51 -28.77
CA LEU A 226 -29.33 26.31 -28.34
C LEU A 226 -29.58 27.82 -28.52
N ASP A 227 -30.25 28.20 -29.62
CA ASP A 227 -30.64 29.57 -29.90
C ASP A 227 -31.57 30.15 -28.82
N GLY A 228 -32.58 29.40 -28.40
CA GLY A 228 -33.47 29.78 -27.31
C GLY A 228 -32.73 29.97 -25.99
N LEU A 229 -31.86 29.02 -25.62
CA LEU A 229 -31.07 29.11 -24.39
C LEU A 229 -30.15 30.33 -24.38
N ILE A 230 -29.44 30.59 -25.48
CA ILE A 230 -28.54 31.75 -25.59
C ILE A 230 -29.33 33.06 -25.61
N SER A 231 -30.47 33.11 -26.31
CA SER A 231 -31.34 34.29 -26.34
C SER A 231 -31.83 34.67 -24.95
N ASP A 232 -32.27 33.68 -24.17
CA ASP A 232 -32.74 33.95 -22.81
C ASP A 232 -31.62 34.46 -21.90
N VAL A 233 -30.42 33.86 -21.99
CA VAL A 233 -29.25 34.33 -21.23
C VAL A 233 -28.88 35.76 -21.64
N TYR A 234 -28.95 36.08 -22.93
CA TYR A 234 -28.70 37.42 -23.43
C TYR A 234 -29.69 38.43 -22.86
N GLN A 235 -30.99 38.14 -22.94
CA GLN A 235 -32.05 39.03 -22.42
C GLN A 235 -31.93 39.26 -20.90
N LEU A 236 -31.49 38.24 -20.16
CA LEU A 236 -31.27 38.35 -18.72
C LEU A 236 -30.05 39.23 -18.37
N MET A 237 -28.96 39.09 -19.12
CA MET A 237 -27.67 39.73 -18.78
C MET A 237 -27.46 41.10 -19.44
N ALA A 238 -28.11 41.40 -20.57
CA ALA A 238 -27.95 42.66 -21.29
C ALA A 238 -28.25 43.92 -20.44
N PRO A 239 -29.34 43.98 -19.65
CA PRO A 239 -29.61 45.14 -18.80
C PRO A 239 -28.52 45.38 -17.74
N HIS A 240 -27.87 44.30 -17.27
CA HIS A 240 -26.79 44.39 -16.28
C HIS A 240 -25.50 44.96 -16.90
N ALA A 241 -25.19 44.57 -18.14
CA ALA A 241 -24.06 45.11 -18.89
C ALA A 241 -24.30 46.59 -19.26
N GLU A 242 -25.50 46.94 -19.72
CA GLU A 242 -25.90 48.31 -20.06
C GLU A 242 -25.82 49.25 -18.85
N LYS A 243 -26.27 48.79 -17.68
CA LYS A 243 -26.13 49.55 -16.42
C LYS A 243 -24.67 49.87 -16.08
N LYS A 244 -23.73 49.02 -16.50
CA LYS A 244 -22.29 49.24 -16.38
C LYS A 244 -21.67 49.84 -17.66
N GLN A 245 -22.48 50.29 -18.62
CA GLN A 245 -22.01 50.89 -19.89
C GLN A 245 -21.07 49.99 -20.72
N LEU A 246 -21.20 48.66 -20.58
CA LEU A 246 -20.40 47.71 -21.33
C LEU A 246 -21.11 47.26 -22.60
N ALA A 247 -20.34 47.10 -23.68
CA ALA A 247 -20.82 46.43 -24.88
C ALA A 247 -21.00 44.93 -24.61
N PHE A 248 -22.18 44.39 -24.90
CA PHE A 248 -22.49 42.97 -24.75
C PHE A 248 -22.98 42.39 -26.08
N THR A 249 -22.11 41.61 -26.72
CA THR A 249 -22.34 41.00 -28.05
C THR A 249 -22.28 39.48 -27.95
N VAL A 250 -23.08 38.82 -28.79
CA VAL A 250 -23.07 37.36 -28.95
C VAL A 250 -22.60 37.05 -30.36
N GLU A 251 -21.44 36.42 -30.49
CA GLU A 251 -20.86 36.02 -31.77
C GLU A 251 -20.71 34.49 -31.85
N CYS A 252 -21.21 33.91 -32.92
CA CYS A 252 -21.04 32.49 -33.24
C CYS A 252 -20.05 32.33 -34.40
N LYS A 253 -18.95 31.61 -34.20
CA LYS A 253 -17.95 31.34 -35.25
C LYS A 253 -18.11 29.91 -35.80
N GLY A 254 -18.49 29.80 -37.07
CA GLY A 254 -18.66 28.52 -37.77
C GLY A 254 -20.08 27.94 -37.68
N PRO A 255 -20.31 26.72 -38.21
CA PRO A 255 -21.62 26.08 -38.15
C PRO A 255 -21.96 25.66 -36.73
N VAL A 256 -22.96 26.32 -36.13
CA VAL A 256 -23.47 26.02 -34.79
C VAL A 256 -24.72 25.14 -34.90
N PRO A 257 -24.81 24.01 -34.18
CA PRO A 257 -26.00 23.17 -34.21
C PRO A 257 -27.20 23.89 -33.58
N LEU A 258 -28.37 23.73 -34.19
CA LEU A 258 -29.64 24.26 -33.67
C LEU A 258 -30.01 23.62 -32.33
N GLU A 259 -29.68 22.34 -32.15
CA GLU A 259 -29.98 21.59 -30.94
C GLU A 259 -28.75 20.86 -30.39
N ILE A 260 -28.63 20.81 -29.07
CA ILE A 260 -27.58 20.08 -28.36
C ILE A 260 -28.20 19.17 -27.28
N ASP A 261 -27.50 18.09 -26.93
CA ASP A 261 -27.88 17.24 -25.80
C ASP A 261 -27.15 17.76 -24.55
N THR A 262 -27.89 18.34 -23.60
CA THR A 262 -27.32 18.95 -22.39
C THR A 262 -28.35 19.08 -21.28
N ASP A 263 -27.91 19.44 -20.07
CA ASP A 263 -28.78 19.94 -19.01
C ASP A 263 -28.94 21.45 -19.21
N ALA A 264 -30.07 21.85 -19.80
CA ALA A 264 -30.33 23.25 -20.17
C ALA A 264 -30.33 24.19 -18.96
N LEU A 265 -30.74 23.72 -17.78
CA LEU A 265 -30.78 24.53 -16.56
C LEU A 265 -29.36 24.77 -16.03
N LYS A 266 -28.55 23.72 -15.95
CA LYS A 266 -27.15 23.84 -15.51
C LYS A 266 -26.29 24.60 -16.50
N LEU A 267 -26.49 24.42 -17.80
CA LEU A 267 -25.77 25.21 -18.82
C LEU A 267 -26.13 26.70 -18.72
N ARG A 268 -27.42 27.03 -18.57
CA ARG A 268 -27.86 28.41 -18.33
C ARG A 268 -27.21 29.00 -17.08
N GLN A 269 -27.22 28.26 -15.97
CA GLN A 269 -26.60 28.69 -14.71
C GLN A 269 -25.09 28.95 -14.87
N ALA A 270 -24.38 28.06 -15.58
CA ALA A 270 -22.96 28.23 -15.87
C ALA A 270 -22.69 29.49 -16.69
N LEU A 271 -23.46 29.73 -17.76
CA LEU A 271 -23.32 30.93 -18.60
C LEU A 271 -23.62 32.20 -17.80
N VAL A 272 -24.70 32.23 -17.03
CA VAL A 272 -25.05 33.38 -16.17
C VAL A 272 -23.92 33.68 -15.17
N ASN A 273 -23.35 32.66 -14.52
CA ASN A 273 -22.25 32.83 -13.58
C ASN A 273 -21.00 33.42 -14.26
N LEU A 274 -20.64 32.91 -15.44
CA LEU A 274 -19.49 33.39 -16.21
C LEU A 274 -19.69 34.83 -16.69
N ILE A 275 -20.86 35.15 -17.26
CA ILE A 275 -21.17 36.48 -17.78
C ILE A 275 -21.29 37.49 -16.64
N SER A 276 -21.90 37.12 -15.51
CA SER A 276 -21.97 37.96 -14.31
C SER A 276 -20.57 38.31 -13.81
N ASN A 277 -19.66 37.33 -13.77
CA ASN A 277 -18.26 37.58 -13.43
C ASN A 277 -17.58 38.50 -14.45
N ALA A 278 -17.78 38.28 -15.75
CA ALA A 278 -17.23 39.15 -16.80
C ALA A 278 -17.70 40.61 -16.61
N ILE A 279 -19.01 40.84 -16.49
CA ILE A 279 -19.56 42.18 -16.25
C ILE A 279 -19.00 42.78 -14.97
N LYS A 280 -18.85 42.00 -13.89
CA LYS A 280 -18.30 42.48 -12.62
C LYS A 280 -16.85 42.95 -12.75
N PHE A 281 -16.01 42.23 -13.48
CA PHE A 281 -14.55 42.43 -13.51
C PHE A 281 -13.99 43.12 -14.76
N THR A 282 -14.82 43.43 -15.77
CA THR A 282 -14.41 44.25 -16.92
C THR A 282 -14.57 45.74 -16.60
N ASP A 283 -13.49 46.52 -16.75
CA ASP A 283 -13.52 47.97 -16.57
C ASP A 283 -14.28 48.67 -17.72
N THR A 284 -14.88 49.82 -17.41
CA THR A 284 -15.60 50.70 -18.35
C THR A 284 -14.67 51.56 -19.19
#